data_AF-A0A7X9F373-F1
#
_entry.id   AF-A0A7X9F373-F1
#
_cell.length_a   1.000
_cell.length_b   1.000
_cell.length_c   1.000
_cell.angle_alpha   90.00
_cell.angle_beta   90.00
_cell.angle_gamma   90.00
#
_symmetry.space_group_name_H-M   'P 1'
#
loop_
_entity.id
_entity.type
_entity.pdbx_description
1 polymer ?
#
loop_
_entity_poly.entity_id
_entity_poly.type
_entity_poly.pdbx_seq_one_letter_code
_entity_poly.pdbx_strand_id
1 'polypeptide(L)'
;RIFLIFSASLLTYVISALMAKPDWGEIGTAIIRPGIELNTKSLTVIIALIGTTIAPWMQFYMQSSVIEKGLEMKNYKFTVIDIIIGCIVTVVVAFFIMVACGSTLYPNGIEISEAKDAAQSLEPLAGRLASHVFAFGLFVASVFSATILPLATAFYVCEAFGFEAGIDKSWDEAREFYVLYTGIVVLSAIIILIPNAPLIDISIWSQVLNGILLPVVLVSMIFLINDKKIMGNYTNKLYQNIIGWGAVGALVILSVVLLVLPLAGR
;
A
#
# COMPACT_ATOMS: atom_id res chain seq x y z
N ARG A 1 -7.64 -5.09 19.37
CA ARG A 1 -8.59 -4.04 19.85
C ARG A 1 -8.11 -2.64 19.47
N ILE A 2 -6.86 -2.26 19.75
CA ILE A 2 -6.26 -0.97 19.31
C ILE A 2 -6.32 -0.80 17.78
N PHE A 3 -6.03 -1.86 17.02
CA PHE A 3 -6.14 -1.86 15.55
C PHE A 3 -7.53 -1.48 15.03
N LEU A 4 -8.60 -2.02 15.63
CA LEU A 4 -9.98 -1.69 15.23
C LEU A 4 -10.32 -0.23 15.49
N ILE A 5 -9.81 0.34 16.59
CA ILE A 5 -9.99 1.76 16.92
C ILE A 5 -9.24 2.63 15.90
N PHE A 6 -8.04 2.22 15.49
CA PHE A 6 -7.28 2.92 14.47
C PHE A 6 -7.93 2.82 13.09
N SER A 7 -8.38 1.63 12.67
CA SER A 7 -9.16 1.48 11.44
C SER A 7 -10.46 2.29 11.47
N ALA A 8 -11.10 2.42 12.64
CA ALA A 8 -12.25 3.30 12.81
C ALA A 8 -11.89 4.78 12.68
N SER A 9 -10.67 5.18 13.05
CA SER A 9 -10.19 6.55 12.82
C SER A 9 -10.07 6.87 11.33
N LEU A 10 -9.79 5.90 10.45
CA LEU A 10 -9.80 6.14 9.00
C LEU A 10 -11.20 6.47 8.47
N LEU A 11 -12.26 6.07 9.16
CA LEU A 11 -13.63 6.44 8.81
C LEU A 11 -13.89 7.94 9.06
N THR A 12 -13.06 8.65 9.83
CA THR A 12 -13.19 10.11 9.97
C THR A 12 -12.98 10.82 8.64
N TYR A 13 -12.16 10.29 7.74
CA TYR A 13 -12.01 10.85 6.40
C TYR A 13 -13.30 10.77 5.58
N VAL A 14 -14.08 9.70 5.74
CA VAL A 14 -15.38 9.55 5.08
C VAL A 14 -16.32 10.66 5.52
N ILE A 15 -16.41 10.91 6.83
CA ILE A 15 -17.27 11.96 7.36
C ILE A 15 -16.75 13.35 6.96
N SER A 16 -15.44 13.59 7.02
CA SER A 16 -14.83 14.86 6.60
C SER A 16 -15.10 15.16 5.12
N ALA A 17 -14.91 14.17 4.25
CA ALA A 17 -15.21 14.30 2.82
C ALA A 17 -16.68 14.62 2.57
N LEU A 18 -17.62 14.01 3.29
CA LEU A 18 -19.05 14.31 3.16
C LEU A 18 -19.38 15.73 3.65
N MET A 19 -18.76 16.16 4.74
CA MET A 19 -18.95 17.50 5.32
C MET A 19 -18.31 18.61 4.49
N ALA A 20 -17.26 18.30 3.72
CA ALA A 20 -16.61 19.22 2.80
C ALA A 20 -17.52 19.62 1.61
N LYS A 21 -18.70 19.01 1.47
CA LYS A 21 -19.69 19.25 0.39
C LYS A 21 -19.05 19.20 -1.01
N PRO A 22 -18.44 18.05 -1.38
CA PRO A 22 -17.80 17.89 -2.68
C PRO A 22 -18.83 17.91 -3.81
N ASP A 23 -18.41 18.33 -4.99
CA ASP A 23 -19.22 18.24 -6.20
C ASP A 23 -19.28 16.79 -6.68
N TRP A 24 -20.36 16.09 -6.32
CA TRP A 24 -20.60 14.71 -6.74
C TRP A 24 -20.80 14.57 -8.26
N GLY A 25 -21.23 15.63 -8.94
CA GLY A 25 -21.38 15.65 -10.40
C GLY A 25 -20.03 15.65 -11.10
N GLU A 26 -19.09 16.46 -10.62
CA GLU A 26 -17.70 16.48 -11.10
C GLU A 26 -16.99 15.15 -10.80
N ILE A 27 -17.12 14.63 -9.58
CA ILE A 27 -16.54 13.34 -9.19
C ILE A 27 -17.08 12.20 -10.07
N GLY A 28 -18.40 12.14 -10.28
CA GLY A 28 -19.01 11.14 -11.14
C GLY A 28 -18.54 11.24 -12.59
N THR A 29 -18.37 12.47 -13.09
CA THR A 29 -17.83 12.70 -14.43
C THR A 29 -16.39 12.25 -14.54
N ALA A 30 -15.55 12.55 -13.54
CA ALA A 30 -14.15 12.14 -13.50
C ALA A 30 -13.95 10.61 -13.42
N ILE A 31 -14.86 9.90 -12.74
CA ILE A 31 -14.85 8.42 -12.69
C ILE A 31 -15.14 7.82 -14.08
N ILE A 32 -16.09 8.39 -14.82
CA ILE A 32 -16.52 7.88 -16.13
C ILE A 32 -15.58 8.34 -17.25
N ARG A 33 -15.10 9.58 -17.18
CA ARG A 33 -14.20 10.23 -18.15
C ARG A 33 -13.01 10.83 -17.40
N PRO A 34 -11.99 10.02 -17.06
CA PRO A 34 -10.82 10.52 -16.40
C PRO A 34 -10.05 11.45 -17.34
N GLY A 35 -9.90 12.71 -16.94
CA GLY A 35 -9.03 13.69 -17.60
C GLY A 35 -7.57 13.37 -17.29
N ILE A 36 -7.02 12.32 -17.90
CA ILE A 36 -5.64 11.91 -17.66
C ILE A 36 -4.71 12.87 -18.40
N GLU A 37 -4.14 13.82 -17.67
CA GLU A 37 -2.97 14.54 -18.16
C GLU A 37 -1.76 13.62 -18.15
N LEU A 38 -1.25 13.29 -19.34
CA LEU A 38 -0.04 12.49 -19.53
C LEU A 38 1.20 13.33 -19.23
N ASN A 39 1.37 13.73 -17.97
CA ASN A 39 2.54 14.41 -17.45
C ASN A 39 3.27 13.51 -16.44
N THR A 40 4.57 13.73 -16.23
CA THR A 40 5.38 12.87 -15.35
C THR A 40 4.83 12.84 -13.92
N LYS A 41 4.32 13.97 -13.40
CA LYS A 41 3.81 14.08 -12.03
C LYS A 41 2.56 13.21 -11.81
N SER A 42 1.58 13.32 -12.70
CA SER A 42 0.33 12.55 -12.66
C SER A 42 0.62 11.05 -12.77
N LEU A 43 1.47 10.62 -13.70
CA LEU A 43 1.86 9.21 -13.80
C LEU A 43 2.62 8.70 -12.58
N THR A 44 3.51 9.52 -12.01
CA THR A 44 4.24 9.19 -10.78
C THR A 44 3.25 8.93 -9.64
N VAL A 45 2.26 9.81 -9.46
CA VAL A 45 1.23 9.65 -8.42
C VAL A 45 0.35 8.43 -8.68
N ILE A 46 -0.05 8.16 -9.93
CA ILE A 46 -0.84 6.97 -10.29
C ILE A 46 -0.06 5.69 -9.96
N ILE A 47 1.22 5.61 -10.35
CA ILE A 47 2.05 4.42 -10.09
C ILE A 47 2.33 4.29 -8.60
N ALA A 48 2.59 5.38 -7.89
CA ALA A 48 2.72 5.38 -6.43
C ALA A 48 1.45 4.86 -5.76
N LEU A 49 0.26 5.29 -6.21
CA LEU A 49 -1.03 4.83 -5.68
C LEU A 49 -1.22 3.33 -5.90
N ILE A 50 -0.85 2.81 -7.07
CA ILE A 50 -0.93 1.37 -7.33
C ILE A 50 0.11 0.61 -6.49
N GLY A 51 1.35 1.10 -6.45
CA GLY A 51 2.45 0.50 -5.70
C GLY A 51 2.22 0.42 -4.20
N THR A 52 1.56 1.43 -3.60
CA THR A 52 1.18 1.38 -2.18
C THR A 52 0.01 0.43 -1.91
N THR A 53 -0.83 0.13 -2.90
CA THR A 53 -2.04 -0.69 -2.73
C THR A 53 -1.76 -2.18 -2.93
N ILE A 54 -0.93 -2.51 -3.91
CA ILE A 54 -0.58 -3.89 -4.26
C ILE A 54 0.94 -4.04 -4.11
N ALA A 55 1.46 -3.69 -2.94
CA ALA A 55 2.89 -3.70 -2.73
C ALA A 55 3.48 -5.12 -2.86
N PRO A 56 4.66 -5.29 -3.49
CA PRO A 56 5.28 -6.60 -3.68
C PRO A 56 5.36 -7.44 -2.40
N TRP A 57 5.72 -6.80 -1.29
CA TRP A 57 5.86 -7.46 0.01
C TRP A 57 4.54 -8.09 0.51
N MET A 58 3.37 -7.55 0.13
CA MET A 58 2.08 -8.12 0.55
C MET A 58 1.82 -9.49 -0.05
N GLN A 59 2.33 -9.77 -1.26
CA GLN A 59 2.12 -11.06 -1.92
C GLN A 59 2.82 -12.18 -1.16
N PHE A 60 4.05 -11.92 -0.72
CA PHE A 60 4.80 -12.85 0.10
C PHE A 60 4.22 -12.93 1.53
N TYR A 61 3.73 -11.81 2.08
CA TYR A 61 3.21 -11.74 3.45
C TYR A 61 1.99 -12.62 3.63
N MET A 62 1.12 -12.58 2.63
CA MET A 62 -0.13 -13.34 2.63
C MET A 62 0.17 -14.83 2.76
N GLN A 63 1.20 -15.34 2.08
CA GLN A 63 1.60 -16.73 2.15
C GLN A 63 2.14 -17.10 3.54
N SER A 64 3.12 -16.35 4.06
CA SER A 64 3.69 -16.63 5.39
C SER A 64 2.62 -16.51 6.49
N SER A 65 1.71 -15.54 6.38
CA SER A 65 0.57 -15.38 7.30
C SER A 65 -0.41 -16.56 7.28
N VAL A 66 -0.62 -17.20 6.13
CA VAL A 66 -1.47 -18.39 6.00
C VAL A 66 -0.84 -19.57 6.74
N ILE A 67 0.49 -19.72 6.62
CA ILE A 67 1.26 -20.76 7.31
C ILE A 67 1.25 -20.53 8.82
N GLU A 68 1.56 -19.30 9.26
CA GLU A 68 1.65 -18.93 10.67
C GLU A 68 0.30 -19.06 11.40
N LYS A 69 -0.80 -18.72 10.73
CA LYS A 69 -2.15 -18.91 11.28
C LYS A 69 -2.65 -20.35 11.21
N GLY A 70 -1.91 -21.25 10.56
CA GLY A 70 -2.33 -22.64 10.36
C GLY A 70 -3.64 -22.78 9.58
N LEU A 71 -3.89 -21.89 8.61
CA LEU A 71 -5.17 -21.87 7.88
C LEU A 71 -5.33 -23.13 7.03
N GLU A 72 -6.40 -23.88 7.28
CA GLU A 72 -6.76 -25.06 6.51
C GLU A 72 -7.58 -24.72 5.26
N MET A 73 -7.52 -25.58 4.24
CA MET A 73 -8.29 -25.42 3.00
C MET A 73 -9.82 -25.34 3.20
N LYS A 74 -10.34 -25.86 4.32
CA LYS A 74 -11.76 -25.71 4.69
C LYS A 74 -12.17 -24.24 4.88
N ASN A 75 -11.23 -23.39 5.30
CA ASN A 75 -11.43 -21.97 5.55
C ASN A 75 -11.15 -21.10 4.31
N TYR A 76 -10.78 -21.70 3.17
CA TYR A 76 -10.38 -20.98 1.96
C TYR A 76 -11.43 -19.94 1.52
N LYS A 77 -12.71 -20.32 1.44
CA LYS A 77 -13.78 -19.41 1.02
C LYS A 77 -13.94 -18.21 1.96
N PHE A 78 -13.88 -18.44 3.26
CA PHE A 78 -13.97 -17.38 4.26
C PHE A 78 -12.77 -16.43 4.17
N THR A 79 -11.58 -16.98 3.97
CA THR A 79 -10.34 -16.20 3.80
C THR A 79 -10.41 -15.32 2.55
N VAL A 80 -10.90 -15.85 1.43
CA VAL A 80 -11.09 -15.06 0.20
C VAL A 80 -12.11 -13.94 0.40
N ILE A 81 -13.23 -14.21 1.09
CA ILE A 81 -14.24 -13.18 1.38
C ILE A 81 -13.64 -12.09 2.29
N ASP A 82 -12.89 -12.48 3.32
CA ASP A 82 -12.22 -11.54 4.23
C ASP A 82 -11.25 -10.61 3.46
N ILE A 83 -10.43 -11.18 2.57
CA ILE A 83 -9.53 -10.41 1.70
C ILE A 83 -10.32 -9.45 0.80
N ILE A 84 -11.39 -9.92 0.14
CA ILE A 84 -12.19 -9.08 -0.76
C ILE A 84 -12.82 -7.91 0.00
N ILE A 85 -13.41 -8.17 1.18
CA ILE A 85 -14.00 -7.11 2.01
C ILE A 85 -12.91 -6.11 2.44
N GLY A 86 -11.74 -6.60 2.86
CA GLY A 86 -10.59 -5.76 3.22
C GLY A 86 -10.14 -4.87 2.06
N CYS A 87 -10.04 -5.41 0.84
CA CYS A 87 -9.70 -4.65 -0.35
C CYS A 87 -10.75 -3.58 -0.67
N ILE A 88 -12.05 -3.91 -0.60
CA ILE A 88 -13.14 -2.95 -0.84
C ILE A 88 -13.07 -1.80 0.17
N VAL A 89 -12.94 -2.10 1.46
CA VAL A 89 -12.83 -1.08 2.51
C VAL A 89 -11.61 -0.18 2.27
N THR A 90 -10.48 -0.77 1.89
CA THR A 90 -9.25 -0.01 1.58
C THR A 90 -9.46 0.97 0.42
N VAL A 91 -10.09 0.52 -0.68
CA VAL A 91 -10.38 1.38 -1.83
C VAL A 91 -11.37 2.49 -1.48
N VAL A 92 -12.42 2.17 -0.72
CA VAL A 92 -13.42 3.15 -0.28
C VAL A 92 -12.78 4.22 0.59
N VAL A 93 -11.97 3.83 1.58
CA VAL A 93 -11.26 4.78 2.44
C VAL A 93 -10.29 5.64 1.63
N ALA A 94 -9.49 5.05 0.75
CA ALA A 94 -8.57 5.78 -0.12
C ALA A 94 -9.31 6.79 -1.01
N PHE A 95 -10.45 6.40 -1.58
CA PHE A 95 -11.31 7.29 -2.35
C PHE A 95 -11.78 8.50 -1.53
N PHE A 96 -12.28 8.29 -0.31
CA PHE A 96 -12.71 9.39 0.55
C PHE A 96 -11.56 10.27 1.02
N ILE A 97 -10.35 9.74 1.22
CA ILE A 97 -9.16 10.55 1.48
C ILE A 97 -8.87 11.46 0.29
N MET A 98 -8.90 10.94 -0.95
CA MET A 98 -8.70 11.74 -2.15
C MET A 98 -9.78 12.84 -2.30
N VAL A 99 -11.05 12.50 -2.05
CA VAL A 99 -12.16 13.48 -2.09
C VAL A 99 -12.00 14.53 -1.00
N ALA A 100 -11.66 14.16 0.24
CA ALA A 100 -11.42 15.10 1.33
C ALA A 100 -10.31 16.08 0.95
N CYS A 101 -9.15 15.59 0.53
CA CYS A 101 -8.02 16.43 0.12
C CYS A 101 -8.38 17.31 -1.10
N GLY A 102 -9.04 16.74 -2.11
CA GLY A 102 -9.42 17.46 -3.33
C GLY A 102 -10.51 18.52 -3.13
N SER A 103 -11.37 18.37 -2.13
CA SER A 103 -12.42 19.37 -1.82
C SER A 103 -12.00 20.41 -0.78
N THR A 104 -10.93 20.16 -0.02
CA THR A 104 -10.48 21.06 1.06
C THR A 104 -9.14 21.73 0.77
N LEU A 105 -8.12 20.97 0.35
CA LEU A 105 -6.76 21.48 0.15
C LEU A 105 -6.61 22.12 -1.24
N TYR A 106 -7.09 21.44 -2.27
CA TYR A 106 -6.93 21.87 -3.67
C TYR A 106 -7.57 23.23 -3.97
N PRO A 107 -8.82 23.54 -3.54
CA PRO A 107 -9.43 24.85 -3.80
C PRO A 107 -8.73 26.00 -3.07
N ASN A 108 -8.04 25.70 -1.98
CA ASN A 108 -7.25 26.67 -1.21
C ASN A 108 -5.79 26.79 -1.71
N GLY A 109 -5.42 26.06 -2.77
CA GLY A 109 -4.07 26.09 -3.34
C GLY A 109 -2.99 25.55 -2.40
N ILE A 110 -3.35 24.68 -1.46
CA ILE A 110 -2.40 24.12 -0.49
C ILE A 110 -1.65 22.97 -1.14
N GLU A 111 -0.34 23.16 -1.38
CA GLU A 111 0.57 22.08 -1.79
C GLU A 111 1.07 21.31 -0.57
N ILE A 112 1.00 19.96 -0.64
CA ILE A 112 1.43 19.08 0.43
C ILE A 112 2.94 18.94 0.39
N SER A 113 3.63 19.61 1.33
CA SER A 113 5.09 19.49 1.50
C SER A 113 5.44 18.60 2.70
N GLU A 114 4.55 18.53 3.68
CA GLU A 114 4.70 17.74 4.89
C GLU A 114 3.41 16.98 5.23
N ALA A 115 3.54 15.91 6.03
CA ALA A 115 2.38 15.14 6.48
C ALA A 115 1.37 15.99 7.27
N LYS A 116 1.81 17.06 7.93
CA LYS A 116 0.94 17.99 8.66
C LYS A 116 -0.03 18.76 7.73
N ASP A 117 0.33 18.94 6.46
CA ASP A 117 -0.49 19.68 5.51
C ASP A 117 -1.72 18.84 5.13
N ALA A 118 -1.53 17.53 4.97
CA ALA A 118 -2.64 16.58 4.77
C ALA A 118 -3.62 16.56 5.95
N ALA A 119 -3.18 16.89 7.17
CA ALA A 119 -4.07 16.94 8.33
C ALA A 119 -5.17 18.01 8.22
N GLN A 120 -4.94 19.07 7.43
CA GLN A 120 -5.91 20.14 7.24
C GLN A 120 -7.16 19.65 6.47
N SER A 121 -7.06 18.52 5.74
CA SER A 121 -8.23 17.93 5.08
C SER A 121 -9.29 17.37 6.04
N LEU A 122 -8.94 17.23 7.33
CA LEU A 122 -9.86 16.83 8.40
C LEU A 122 -10.51 18.01 9.12
N GLU A 123 -10.16 19.25 8.77
CA GLU A 123 -10.73 20.46 9.38
C GLU A 123 -12.26 20.54 9.29
N PRO A 124 -12.93 20.18 8.17
CA PRO A 124 -14.39 20.22 8.10
C PRO A 124 -15.09 19.35 9.15
N LEU A 125 -14.46 18.26 9.58
CA LEU A 125 -15.00 17.35 10.59
C LEU A 125 -14.59 17.74 12.02
N ALA A 126 -13.30 17.94 12.24
CA ALA A 126 -12.71 18.01 13.57
C ALA A 126 -12.30 19.45 13.96
N GLY A 127 -12.43 20.42 13.05
CA GLY A 127 -12.02 21.80 13.25
C GLY A 127 -10.57 21.87 13.75
N ARG A 128 -10.37 22.60 14.84
CA ARG A 128 -9.05 22.75 15.51
C ARG A 128 -8.43 21.45 16.00
N LEU A 129 -9.21 20.38 16.16
CA LEU A 129 -8.70 19.06 16.59
C LEU A 129 -8.22 18.20 15.42
N ALA A 130 -8.44 18.61 14.16
CA ALA A 130 -8.07 17.87 12.96
C ALA A 130 -6.58 17.46 12.97
N SER A 131 -5.69 18.41 13.25
CA SER A 131 -4.26 18.14 13.34
C SER A 131 -3.89 17.14 14.44
N HIS A 132 -4.57 17.18 15.59
CA HIS A 132 -4.31 16.25 16.70
C HIS A 132 -4.80 14.84 16.38
N VAL A 133 -6.01 14.71 15.82
CA VAL A 133 -6.57 13.42 15.41
C VAL A 133 -5.72 12.79 14.30
N PHE A 134 -5.32 13.59 13.31
CA PHE A 134 -4.41 13.16 12.26
C PHE A 134 -3.06 12.72 12.82
N ALA A 135 -2.43 13.53 13.68
CA ALA A 135 -1.12 13.22 14.24
C ALA A 135 -1.13 11.93 15.06
N PHE A 136 -2.16 11.72 15.89
CA PHE A 136 -2.34 10.48 16.61
C PHE A 136 -2.53 9.29 15.66
N GLY A 137 -3.34 9.47 14.62
CA GLY A 137 -3.56 8.43 13.63
C GLY A 137 -2.27 8.07 12.85
N LEU A 138 -1.56 9.08 12.36
CA LEU A 138 -0.29 8.90 11.67
C LEU A 138 0.73 8.20 12.57
N PHE A 139 0.86 8.62 13.82
CA PHE A 139 1.76 7.99 14.79
C PHE A 139 1.47 6.49 14.95
N VAL A 140 0.20 6.13 15.14
CA VAL A 140 -0.21 4.74 15.30
C VAL A 140 0.08 3.94 14.02
N ALA A 141 -0.26 4.46 12.83
CA ALA A 141 0.07 3.82 11.56
C ALA A 141 1.58 3.62 11.38
N SER A 142 2.38 4.62 11.71
CA SER A 142 3.83 4.58 11.58
C SER A 142 4.45 3.53 12.49
N VAL A 143 4.02 3.43 13.75
CA VAL A 143 4.51 2.39 14.69
C VAL A 143 4.18 0.99 14.18
N PHE A 144 2.96 0.78 13.67
CA PHE A 144 2.59 -0.51 13.09
C PHE A 144 3.41 -0.85 11.84
N SER A 145 3.56 0.11 10.92
CA SER A 145 4.35 -0.10 9.70
C SER A 145 5.82 -0.41 10.05
N ALA A 146 6.40 0.32 10.99
CA ALA A 146 7.76 0.11 11.47
C ALA A 146 7.97 -1.25 12.15
N THR A 147 6.90 -1.92 12.59
CA THR A 147 6.98 -3.26 13.19
C THR A 147 6.74 -4.35 12.15
N ILE A 148 5.71 -4.20 11.32
CA ILE A 148 5.25 -5.25 10.40
C ILE A 148 6.14 -5.35 9.16
N LEU A 149 6.59 -4.23 8.58
CA LEU A 149 7.39 -4.28 7.36
C LEU A 149 8.75 -4.94 7.57
N PRO A 150 9.57 -4.54 8.57
CA PRO A 150 10.86 -5.19 8.82
C PRO A 150 10.69 -6.66 9.15
N LEU A 151 9.62 -7.02 9.86
CA LEU A 151 9.27 -8.40 10.18
C LEU A 151 8.99 -9.21 8.90
N ALA A 152 8.11 -8.71 8.05
CA ALA A 152 7.79 -9.33 6.76
C ALA A 152 9.03 -9.47 5.87
N THR A 153 9.86 -8.44 5.78
CA THR A 153 11.11 -8.49 5.02
C THR A 153 12.10 -9.52 5.57
N ALA A 154 12.26 -9.58 6.90
CA ALA A 154 13.13 -10.57 7.53
C ALA A 154 12.66 -12.00 7.23
N PHE A 155 11.35 -12.26 7.29
CA PHE A 155 10.78 -13.56 6.91
C PHE A 155 11.16 -13.95 5.48
N TYR A 156 10.97 -13.06 4.50
CA TYR A 156 11.24 -13.42 3.10
C TYR A 156 12.71 -13.66 2.82
N VAL A 157 13.58 -12.83 3.40
CA VAL A 157 15.03 -13.01 3.22
C VAL A 157 15.45 -14.35 3.83
N CYS A 158 14.98 -14.66 5.04
CA CYS A 158 15.28 -15.96 5.65
C CYS A 158 14.71 -17.13 4.84
N GLU A 159 13.46 -17.07 4.38
CA GLU A 159 12.86 -18.10 3.52
C GLU A 159 13.63 -18.28 2.20
N ALA A 160 14.04 -17.18 1.56
CA ALA A 160 14.75 -17.22 0.29
C ALA A 160 16.15 -17.85 0.40
N PHE A 161 16.82 -17.64 1.54
CA PHE A 161 18.15 -18.21 1.81
C PHE A 161 18.10 -19.53 2.61
N GLY A 162 16.91 -20.01 2.98
CA GLY A 162 16.73 -21.23 3.77
C GLY A 162 17.16 -21.11 5.23
N PHE A 163 17.20 -19.90 5.77
CA PHE A 163 17.49 -19.65 7.18
C PHE A 163 16.27 -19.92 8.06
N GLU A 164 16.52 -20.27 9.32
CA GLU A 164 15.45 -20.39 10.29
C GLU A 164 14.79 -19.03 10.57
N ALA A 165 13.47 -18.98 10.44
CA ALA A 165 12.65 -17.79 10.70
C ALA A 165 11.51 -18.14 11.65
N GLY A 166 11.11 -17.17 12.48
CA GLY A 166 9.96 -17.31 13.38
C GLY A 166 10.00 -16.31 14.53
N ILE A 167 8.85 -15.72 14.85
CA ILE A 167 8.68 -14.83 16.02
C ILE A 167 8.73 -15.65 17.32
N ASP A 168 8.26 -16.90 17.26
CA ASP A 168 8.25 -17.83 18.39
C ASP A 168 9.62 -18.49 18.64
N LYS A 169 10.66 -18.14 17.85
CA LYS A 169 12.01 -18.68 17.99
C LYS A 169 12.90 -17.77 18.83
N SER A 170 13.79 -18.36 19.60
CA SER A 170 14.80 -17.63 20.38
C SER A 170 15.90 -17.04 19.50
N TRP A 171 16.64 -16.07 20.05
CA TRP A 171 17.73 -15.38 19.34
C TRP A 171 18.80 -16.35 18.81
N ASP A 172 19.06 -17.44 19.53
CA ASP A 172 20.06 -18.44 19.14
C ASP A 172 19.54 -19.41 18.05
N GLU A 173 18.22 -19.56 17.92
CA GLU A 173 17.58 -20.41 16.89
C GLU A 173 17.38 -19.65 15.57
N ALA A 174 17.15 -18.33 15.62
CA ALA A 174 16.86 -17.52 14.44
C ALA A 174 17.70 -16.22 14.41
N ARG A 175 19.02 -16.34 14.59
CA ARG A 175 19.93 -15.19 14.71
C ARG A 175 19.88 -14.27 13.49
N GLU A 176 19.87 -14.83 12.30
CA GLU A 176 19.84 -14.12 11.02
C GLU A 176 18.57 -13.28 10.90
N PHE A 177 17.43 -13.82 11.32
CA PHE A 177 16.14 -13.14 11.30
C PHE A 177 16.15 -11.88 12.17
N TYR A 178 16.62 -11.99 13.41
CA TYR A 178 16.65 -10.85 14.32
C TYR A 178 17.71 -9.80 13.95
N VAL A 179 18.85 -10.21 13.39
CA VAL A 179 19.87 -9.30 12.87
C VAL A 179 19.33 -8.52 11.68
N LEU A 180 18.65 -9.17 10.73
CA LEU A 180 18.00 -8.52 9.60
C LEU A 180 16.93 -7.54 10.07
N TYR A 181 16.03 -7.97 10.96
CA TYR A 181 14.98 -7.13 11.51
C TYR A 181 15.55 -5.87 12.17
N THR A 182 16.51 -6.05 13.06
CA THR A 182 17.13 -4.93 13.81
C THR A 182 17.93 -4.03 12.88
N GLY A 183 18.65 -4.61 11.91
CA GLY A 183 19.39 -3.86 10.90
C GLY A 183 18.49 -2.97 10.05
N ILE A 184 17.35 -3.49 9.59
CA ILE A 184 16.36 -2.71 8.83
C ILE A 184 15.85 -1.54 9.68
N VAL A 185 15.44 -1.80 10.92
CA VAL A 185 14.90 -0.76 11.82
C VAL A 185 15.93 0.34 12.09
N VAL A 186 17.17 -0.03 12.41
CA VAL A 186 18.25 0.92 12.68
C VAL A 186 18.58 1.74 11.42
N LEU A 187 18.67 1.11 10.26
CA LEU A 187 18.94 1.81 9.01
C LEU A 187 17.82 2.80 8.66
N SER A 188 16.55 2.39 8.79
CA SER A 188 15.40 3.28 8.59
C SER A 188 15.42 4.47 9.57
N ALA A 189 15.78 4.24 10.84
CA ALA A 189 15.89 5.31 11.83
C ALA A 189 17.01 6.31 11.46
N ILE A 190 18.17 5.82 11.01
CA ILE A 190 19.29 6.67 10.57
C ILE A 190 18.87 7.55 9.39
N ILE A 191 18.20 6.98 8.38
CA ILE A 191 17.76 7.73 7.19
C ILE A 191 16.78 8.85 7.58
N ILE A 192 15.84 8.58 8.48
CA ILE A 192 14.82 9.55 8.89
C ILE A 192 15.40 10.66 9.79
N LEU A 193 16.46 10.36 10.56
CA LEU A 193 17.15 11.34 11.39
C LEU A 193 18.03 12.32 10.61
N ILE A 194 18.20 12.13 9.29
CA ILE A 194 18.92 13.08 8.44
C ILE A 194 18.15 14.41 8.41
N PRO A 195 18.77 15.53 8.83
CA PRO A 195 18.11 16.83 8.84
C PRO A 195 17.65 17.23 7.43
N ASN A 196 16.42 17.74 7.32
CA ASN A 196 15.82 18.21 6.07
C ASN A 196 15.70 17.14 4.96
N ALA A 197 15.69 15.85 5.31
CA ALA A 197 15.38 14.81 4.34
C ALA A 197 13.97 15.03 3.76
N PRO A 198 13.77 14.98 2.43
CA PRO A 198 12.47 15.18 1.81
C PRO A 198 11.60 13.93 2.01
N LEU A 199 10.96 13.82 3.19
CA LEU A 199 10.23 12.62 3.62
C LEU A 199 9.08 12.24 2.68
N ILE A 200 8.37 13.24 2.13
CA ILE A 200 7.28 13.02 1.18
C ILE A 200 7.83 12.43 -0.13
N ASP A 201 8.90 12.99 -0.68
CA ASP A 201 9.51 12.48 -1.90
C ASP A 201 10.06 11.08 -1.71
N ILE A 202 10.76 10.82 -0.60
CA ILE A 202 11.26 9.48 -0.25
C ILE A 202 10.10 8.48 -0.20
N SER A 203 8.98 8.87 0.42
CA SER A 203 7.78 8.04 0.49
C SER A 203 7.19 7.77 -0.89
N ILE A 204 6.96 8.82 -1.70
CA ILE A 204 6.38 8.68 -3.05
C ILE A 204 7.27 7.80 -3.92
N TRP A 205 8.57 8.08 -3.99
CA TRP A 205 9.51 7.29 -4.80
C TRP A 205 9.64 5.85 -4.32
N SER A 206 9.56 5.60 -3.01
CA SER A 206 9.49 4.23 -2.48
C SER A 206 8.25 3.50 -2.99
N GLN A 207 7.10 4.17 -3.09
CA GLN A 207 5.89 3.55 -3.64
C GLN A 207 5.94 3.39 -5.16
N VAL A 208 6.57 4.33 -5.87
CA VAL A 208 6.82 4.19 -7.32
C VAL A 208 7.68 2.97 -7.59
N LEU A 209 8.75 2.76 -6.80
CA LEU A 209 9.60 1.59 -6.91
C LEU A 209 8.82 0.29 -6.67
N ASN A 210 7.94 0.27 -5.66
CA ASN A 210 7.02 -0.85 -5.44
C ASN A 210 6.14 -1.12 -6.67
N GLY A 211 5.60 -0.06 -7.29
CA GLY A 211 4.79 -0.16 -8.51
C GLY A 211 5.56 -0.71 -9.72
N ILE A 212 6.82 -0.28 -9.90
CA ILE A 212 7.68 -0.74 -11.00
C ILE A 212 8.13 -2.20 -10.81
N LEU A 213 8.34 -2.64 -9.57
CA LEU A 213 8.72 -4.02 -9.25
C LEU A 213 7.53 -4.99 -9.31
N LEU A 214 6.31 -4.48 -9.18
CA LEU A 214 5.10 -5.28 -9.10
C LEU A 214 4.86 -6.21 -10.31
N PRO A 215 5.04 -5.80 -11.58
CA PRO A 215 4.95 -6.69 -12.73
C PRO A 215 5.81 -7.95 -12.58
N VAL A 216 7.06 -7.80 -12.12
CA VAL A 216 7.99 -8.93 -11.99
C VAL A 216 7.43 -9.94 -10.99
N VAL A 217 6.98 -9.45 -9.83
CA VAL A 217 6.41 -10.31 -8.77
C VAL A 217 5.11 -10.97 -9.21
N LEU A 218 4.22 -10.23 -9.88
CA LEU A 218 2.96 -10.77 -10.37
C LEU A 218 3.17 -11.82 -11.47
N VAL A 219 4.11 -11.61 -12.38
CA VAL A 219 4.46 -12.60 -13.40
C VAL A 219 4.98 -13.89 -12.76
N SER A 220 5.91 -13.78 -11.80
CA SER A 220 6.43 -14.93 -11.05
C SER A 220 5.30 -15.67 -10.32
N MET A 221 4.40 -14.94 -9.66
CA MET A 221 3.24 -15.54 -8.97
C MET A 221 2.27 -16.21 -9.94
N ILE A 222 1.97 -15.59 -11.09
CA ILE A 222 1.08 -16.18 -12.10
C ILE A 222 1.66 -17.49 -12.64
N PHE A 223 2.98 -17.58 -12.84
CA PHE A 223 3.60 -18.85 -13.23
C PHE A 223 3.47 -19.91 -12.12
N LEU A 224 3.74 -19.54 -10.87
CA LEU A 224 3.66 -20.44 -9.72
C LEU A 224 2.24 -21.01 -9.54
N ILE A 225 1.22 -20.16 -9.56
CA ILE A 225 -0.18 -20.56 -9.33
C ILE A 225 -0.81 -21.32 -10.52
N ASN A 226 -0.16 -21.30 -11.68
CA ASN A 226 -0.57 -22.09 -12.85
C ASN A 226 0.20 -23.41 -12.98
N ASP A 227 1.28 -23.61 -12.21
CA ASP A 227 2.03 -24.87 -12.24
C ASP A 227 1.22 -25.99 -11.56
N LYS A 228 0.75 -26.94 -12.36
CA LYS A 228 0.00 -28.11 -11.87
C LYS A 228 0.82 -29.01 -10.94
N LYS A 229 2.15 -29.02 -11.05
CA LYS A 229 3.02 -29.79 -10.16
C LYS A 229 3.00 -29.23 -8.73
N ILE A 230 2.84 -27.92 -8.59
CA ILE A 230 2.85 -27.21 -7.31
C ILE A 230 1.42 -27.10 -6.76
N MET A 231 0.49 -26.64 -7.58
CA MET A 231 -0.88 -26.31 -7.16
C MET A 231 -1.88 -27.47 -7.28
N GLY A 232 -1.53 -28.54 -8.01
CA GLY A 232 -2.41 -29.69 -8.23
C GLY A 232 -3.75 -29.27 -8.86
N ASN A 233 -4.85 -29.51 -8.12
CA ASN A 233 -6.21 -29.17 -8.56
C ASN A 233 -6.61 -27.71 -8.29
N TYR A 234 -5.77 -26.93 -7.60
CA TYR A 234 -6.04 -25.53 -7.23
C TYR A 234 -5.41 -24.52 -8.19
N THR A 235 -5.08 -24.94 -9.42
CA THR A 235 -4.58 -24.02 -10.44
C THR A 235 -5.58 -22.92 -10.78
N ASN A 236 -5.07 -21.77 -11.18
CA ASN A 236 -5.89 -20.65 -11.63
C ASN A 236 -6.84 -21.03 -12.77
N LYS A 237 -8.06 -20.51 -12.70
CA LYS A 237 -9.05 -20.57 -13.78
C LYS A 237 -8.77 -19.48 -14.82
N LEU A 238 -9.35 -19.64 -16.00
CA LEU A 238 -9.14 -18.71 -17.13
C LEU A 238 -9.43 -17.25 -16.75
N TYR A 239 -10.53 -16.97 -16.02
CA TYR A 239 -10.86 -15.61 -15.61
C TYR A 239 -9.82 -15.01 -14.64
N GLN A 240 -9.23 -15.83 -13.74
CA GLN A 240 -8.20 -15.36 -12.80
C GLN A 240 -6.92 -15.01 -13.55
N ASN A 241 -6.58 -15.79 -14.58
CA ASN A 241 -5.44 -15.50 -15.44
C ASN A 241 -5.66 -14.25 -16.30
N ILE A 242 -6.87 -14.04 -16.84
CA ILE A 242 -7.20 -12.81 -17.59
C ILE A 242 -7.04 -11.58 -16.70
N ILE A 243 -7.55 -11.62 -15.47
CA ILE A 243 -7.43 -10.52 -14.51
C ILE A 243 -5.95 -10.30 -14.14
N GLY A 244 -5.22 -11.37 -13.83
CA GLY A 244 -3.80 -11.30 -13.45
C GLY A 244 -2.92 -10.74 -14.57
N TRP A 245 -3.02 -11.30 -15.77
CA TRP A 245 -2.25 -10.81 -16.92
C TRP A 245 -2.69 -9.42 -17.38
N GLY A 246 -3.98 -9.09 -17.23
CA GLY A 246 -4.48 -7.74 -17.47
C GLY A 246 -3.86 -6.71 -16.52
N ALA A 247 -3.76 -7.03 -15.23
CA ALA A 247 -3.10 -6.18 -14.24
C ALA A 247 -1.60 -6.03 -14.54
N VAL A 248 -0.91 -7.13 -14.89
CA VAL A 248 0.50 -7.08 -15.32
C VAL A 248 0.66 -6.18 -16.55
N GLY A 249 -0.17 -6.37 -17.58
CA GLY A 249 -0.11 -5.57 -18.80
C GLY A 249 -0.31 -4.08 -18.53
N ALA A 250 -1.32 -3.73 -17.74
CA ALA A 250 -1.58 -2.33 -17.36
C ALA A 250 -0.40 -1.71 -16.60
N LEU A 251 0.19 -2.44 -15.66
CA LEU A 251 1.35 -1.97 -14.88
C LEU A 251 2.61 -1.82 -15.73
N VAL A 252 2.88 -2.76 -16.64
CA VAL A 252 4.02 -2.67 -17.57
C VAL A 252 3.86 -1.46 -18.46
N ILE A 253 2.66 -1.23 -19.03
CA ILE A 253 2.38 -0.05 -19.85
C ILE A 253 2.63 1.23 -19.05
N LEU A 254 2.06 1.36 -17.85
CA LEU A 254 2.26 2.53 -17.00
C LEU A 254 3.73 2.76 -16.66
N SER A 255 4.45 1.71 -16.27
CA SER A 255 5.87 1.79 -15.91
C SER A 255 6.74 2.21 -17.10
N VAL A 256 6.50 1.63 -18.28
CA VAL A 256 7.22 2.00 -19.51
C VAL A 256 6.92 3.45 -19.89
N VAL A 257 5.64 3.87 -19.84
CA VAL A 257 5.25 5.26 -20.15
C VAL A 257 5.92 6.25 -19.19
N LEU A 258 5.97 5.94 -17.89
CA LEU A 258 6.68 6.77 -16.90
C LEU A 258 8.19 6.85 -17.18
N LEU A 259 8.84 5.78 -17.63
CA LEU A 259 10.28 5.79 -17.94
C LEU A 259 10.60 6.54 -19.24
N VAL A 260 9.70 6.48 -20.23
CA VAL A 260 9.91 7.06 -21.56
C VAL A 260 9.57 8.55 -21.62
N LEU A 261 8.55 9.01 -20.89
CA LEU A 261 8.12 10.43 -20.91
C LEU A 261 9.24 11.43 -20.52
N PRO A 262 9.97 11.23 -19.41
CA PRO A 262 11.09 12.10 -19.05
C PRO A 262 12.21 12.12 -20.10
N LEU A 263 12.45 10.99 -20.78
CA LEU A 263 13.44 10.88 -21.85
C LEU A 263 12.98 11.58 -23.15
N ALA A 264 11.68 11.73 -23.34
CA ALA A 264 11.07 12.45 -24.46
C ALA A 264 10.94 13.97 -24.22
N GLY A 265 11.42 14.47 -23.06
CA GLY A 265 11.38 15.89 -22.70
C GLY A 265 9.97 16.39 -22.34
N ARG A 266 9.09 15.52 -21.85
CA ARG A 266 7.71 15.83 -21.41
C ARG A 266 7.37 15.27 -20.03
#